data_AF-A0A3D4CZA9-F1
#
_entry.id   AF-A0A3D4CZA9-F1
#
_cell.length_a   1.000
_cell.length_b   1.000
_cell.length_c   1.000
_cell.angle_alpha   90.00
_cell.angle_beta   90.00
_cell.angle_gamma   90.00
#
_symmetry.space_group_name_H-M   'P 1'
#
loop_
_entity.id
_entity.type
_entity.pdbx_description
1 polymer ?
#
loop_
_entity_poly.entity_id
_entity_poly.type
_entity_poly.pdbx_seq_one_letter_code
_entity_poly.pdbx_strand_id
1 'polypeptide(L)'
;MKRIDKFTFGVGDRFAHQAAPQLRAFQMLASNGVSVTPVWNKSNREHLIVGSDPAGTRAAAENAVNQLSWQSEFLLDADHINLDTVDRYLPHCDFYTIDVADDIGTPASPEEIEDFINRHPEL
;
A
#
# COMPACT_ATOMS: atom_id res chain seq x y z
N MET A 1 -15.20 4.44 -1.41
CA MET A 1 -14.10 3.46 -1.52
C MET A 1 -13.40 3.70 -2.84
N LYS A 2 -12.07 3.88 -2.84
CA LYS A 2 -11.30 4.09 -4.08
C LYS A 2 -11.39 2.83 -4.96
N ARG A 3 -11.47 2.99 -6.27
CA ARG A 3 -11.47 1.87 -7.21
C ARG A 3 -10.03 1.57 -7.61
N ILE A 4 -9.61 0.32 -7.47
CA ILE A 4 -8.26 -0.13 -7.84
C ILE A 4 -8.32 -0.70 -9.25
N ASP A 5 -7.38 -0.28 -10.11
CA ASP A 5 -7.26 -0.79 -11.47
C ASP A 5 -6.87 -2.27 -11.48
N LYS A 6 -7.20 -2.96 -12.58
CA LYS A 6 -6.94 -4.40 -12.73
C LYS A 6 -5.46 -4.76 -12.58
N PHE A 7 -4.58 -3.90 -13.07
CA PHE A 7 -3.13 -4.11 -13.02
C PHE A 7 -2.49 -2.98 -12.23
N THR A 8 -1.85 -3.36 -11.13
CA THR A 8 -1.06 -2.50 -10.28
C THR A 8 0.34 -3.08 -10.14
N PHE A 9 1.32 -2.23 -9.84
CA PHE A 9 2.68 -2.70 -9.58
C PHE A 9 3.30 -1.92 -8.42
N GLY A 10 3.69 -2.65 -7.38
CA GLY A 10 4.36 -2.11 -6.20
C GLY A 10 5.76 -1.62 -6.52
N VAL A 11 6.05 -0.36 -6.20
CA VAL A 11 7.36 0.28 -6.38
C VAL A 11 7.84 0.91 -5.09
N GLY A 12 8.71 0.21 -4.37
CA GLY A 12 9.31 0.73 -3.16
C GLY A 12 10.23 1.92 -3.44
N ASP A 13 10.09 3.01 -2.67
CA ASP A 13 11.01 4.15 -2.66
C ASP A 13 11.43 4.46 -1.22
N ARG A 14 12.42 3.70 -0.75
CA ARG A 14 12.88 3.79 0.65
C ARG A 14 13.40 5.19 1.00
N PHE A 15 13.90 5.95 0.03
CA PHE A 15 14.61 7.21 0.28
C PHE A 15 13.94 8.44 -0.32
N ALA A 16 12.75 8.31 -0.91
CA ALA A 16 12.03 9.41 -1.56
C ALA A 16 12.84 10.09 -2.69
N HIS A 17 13.60 9.29 -3.45
CA HIS A 17 14.47 9.77 -4.54
C HIS A 17 14.21 9.07 -5.87
N GLN A 18 13.33 8.07 -5.91
CA GLN A 18 13.16 7.18 -7.04
C GLN A 18 11.78 7.32 -7.71
N ALA A 19 10.84 8.04 -7.09
CA ALA A 19 9.49 8.21 -7.64
C ALA A 19 9.47 8.69 -9.11
N ALA A 20 10.23 9.72 -9.47
CA ALA A 20 10.25 10.20 -10.86
C ALA A 20 10.81 9.17 -11.86
N PRO A 21 12.02 8.59 -11.70
CA PRO A 21 12.49 7.56 -12.62
C PRO A 21 11.60 6.30 -12.64
N GLN A 22 10.99 5.91 -11.52
CA GLN A 22 10.01 4.82 -11.49
C GLN A 22 8.79 5.16 -12.34
N LEU A 23 8.19 6.34 -12.17
CA LEU A 23 7.03 6.79 -12.94
C LEU A 23 7.30 6.88 -14.45
N ARG A 24 8.53 7.22 -14.87
CA ARG A 24 8.91 7.15 -16.29
C ARG A 24 8.78 5.74 -16.86
N ALA A 25 9.06 4.69 -16.08
CA ALA A 25 8.86 3.32 -16.53
C ALA A 25 7.37 3.03 -16.81
N PHE A 26 6.46 3.59 -16.02
CA PHE A 26 5.01 3.48 -16.27
C PHE A 26 4.56 4.30 -17.49
N GLN A 27 5.16 5.47 -17.75
CA GLN A 27 4.93 6.20 -19.01
C GLN A 27 5.38 5.38 -20.23
N MET A 28 6.48 4.64 -20.13
CA MET A 28 6.94 3.74 -21.18
C MET A 28 5.99 2.56 -21.37
N LEU A 29 5.47 1.95 -20.29
CA LEU A 29 4.44 0.91 -20.39
C LEU A 29 3.17 1.43 -21.08
N ALA A 30 2.69 2.61 -20.67
CA ALA A 30 1.52 3.25 -21.25
C ALA A 30 1.72 3.56 -22.75
N SER A 31 2.93 4.01 -23.13
CA SER A 31 3.30 4.24 -24.54
C SER A 31 3.29 2.96 -25.39
N ASN A 32 3.44 1.79 -24.76
CA ASN A 32 3.30 0.48 -25.39
C ASN A 32 1.85 -0.07 -25.31
N GLY A 33 0.89 0.74 -24.89
CA GLY A 33 -0.52 0.34 -24.77
C GLY A 33 -0.86 -0.48 -23.52
N VAL A 34 0.07 -0.60 -22.56
CA VAL A 34 -0.14 -1.33 -21.30
C VAL A 34 -0.35 -0.34 -20.16
N SER A 35 -1.58 -0.26 -19.66
CA SER A 35 -1.90 0.55 -18.49
C SER A 35 -1.66 -0.24 -17.20
N VAL A 36 -0.77 0.27 -16.34
CA VAL A 36 -0.49 -0.27 -15.02
C VAL A 36 -0.42 0.89 -14.05
N THR A 37 -1.09 0.78 -12.91
CA THR A 37 -1.11 1.83 -11.89
C THR A 37 0.07 1.66 -10.93
N PRO A 38 0.97 2.66 -10.80
CA PRO A 38 2.06 2.60 -9.83
C PRO A 38 1.52 2.65 -8.41
N VAL A 39 2.04 1.78 -7.56
CA VAL A 39 1.72 1.74 -6.13
C VAL A 39 3.00 1.95 -5.33
N TRP A 40 3.22 3.14 -4.78
CA TRP A 40 4.39 3.38 -3.93
C TRP A 40 4.16 2.74 -2.56
N ASN A 41 4.96 1.73 -2.25
CA ASN A 41 4.85 0.97 -1.00
C ASN A 41 6.06 1.22 -0.10
N LYS A 42 5.83 1.25 1.21
CA LYS A 42 6.91 1.27 2.21
C LYS A 42 6.39 0.76 3.54
N SER A 43 7.16 -0.14 4.15
CA SER A 43 6.77 -0.76 5.41
C SER A 43 7.06 0.10 6.63
N ASN A 44 6.37 -0.18 7.73
CA ASN A 44 6.64 0.52 9.00
C ASN A 44 8.09 0.33 9.48
N ARG A 45 8.64 -0.87 9.29
CA ARG A 45 10.05 -1.14 9.57
C ARG A 45 10.99 -0.25 8.77
N GLU A 46 10.72 -0.03 7.49
CA GLU A 46 11.54 0.84 6.64
C GLU A 46 11.41 2.31 7.01
N HIS A 47 10.21 2.75 7.40
CA HIS A 47 10.00 4.11 7.91
C HIS A 47 10.86 4.37 9.16
N LEU A 48 10.86 3.43 10.11
CA LEU A 48 11.65 3.52 11.35
C LEU A 48 13.16 3.49 11.09
N ILE A 49 13.65 2.59 10.24
CA ILE A 49 15.08 2.49 9.92
C ILE A 49 15.62 3.78 9.28
N VAL A 50 14.83 4.38 8.38
CA VAL A 50 15.24 5.59 7.65
C VAL A 50 14.97 6.87 8.46
N GLY A 51 14.09 6.84 9.45
CA GLY A 51 13.62 8.03 10.15
C GLY A 51 12.69 8.88 9.28
N SER A 52 11.80 8.22 8.54
CA SER A 52 10.86 8.86 7.60
C SER A 52 9.40 8.60 8.00
N ASP A 53 8.47 9.29 7.33
CA ASP A 53 7.04 9.22 7.61
C ASP A 53 6.22 8.93 6.32
N PRO A 54 5.05 8.26 6.39
CA PRO A 54 4.20 8.01 5.23
C PRO A 54 3.83 9.27 4.44
N ALA A 55 3.67 10.41 5.10
CA ALA A 55 3.45 11.69 4.43
C ALA A 55 4.59 12.05 3.45
N GLY A 56 5.83 11.69 3.77
CA GLY A 56 6.99 11.90 2.91
C GLY A 56 6.94 11.04 1.64
N THR A 57 6.51 9.78 1.76
CA THR A 57 6.29 8.90 0.60
C THR A 57 5.22 9.48 -0.32
N ARG A 58 4.12 10.00 0.24
CA ARG A 58 3.04 10.66 -0.53
C ARG A 58 3.54 11.87 -1.27
N ALA A 59 4.25 12.76 -0.57
CA ALA A 59 4.80 13.96 -1.16
C ALA A 59 5.78 13.63 -2.32
N ALA A 60 6.61 12.59 -2.18
CA ALA A 60 7.52 12.16 -3.23
C ALA A 60 6.78 11.67 -4.49
N ALA A 61 5.73 10.87 -4.31
CA ALA A 61 4.88 10.39 -5.40
C ALA A 61 4.15 11.55 -6.10
N GLU A 62 3.52 12.46 -5.33
CA GLU A 62 2.83 13.63 -5.86
C GLU A 62 3.76 14.56 -6.64
N ASN A 63 4.97 14.79 -6.12
CA ASN A 63 6.00 15.56 -6.81
C ASN A 63 6.39 14.93 -8.15
N ALA A 64 6.57 13.61 -8.20
CA ALA A 64 6.87 12.89 -9.44
C ALA A 64 5.73 12.98 -10.46
N VAL A 65 4.49 12.79 -10.00
CA VAL A 65 3.27 12.90 -10.82
C VAL A 65 3.16 14.28 -11.45
N ASN A 66 3.34 15.33 -10.65
CA ASN A 66 3.33 16.71 -11.13
C ASN A 66 4.49 16.98 -12.10
N GLN A 67 5.72 16.60 -11.74
CA GLN A 67 6.92 16.80 -12.55
C GLN A 67 6.82 16.16 -13.93
N LEU A 68 6.23 14.96 -14.02
CA LEU A 68 6.12 14.19 -15.26
C LEU A 68 4.76 14.35 -15.95
N SER A 69 3.89 15.20 -15.41
CA SER A 69 2.53 15.43 -15.92
C SER A 69 1.75 14.12 -16.10
N TRP A 70 1.89 13.19 -15.16
CA TRP A 70 1.15 11.93 -15.20
C TRP A 70 -0.35 12.17 -14.98
N GLN A 71 -1.18 11.62 -15.86
CA GLN A 71 -2.62 11.89 -15.91
C GLN A 71 -3.48 10.71 -15.42
N SER A 72 -2.86 9.56 -15.16
CA SER A 72 -3.55 8.37 -14.69
C SER A 72 -3.44 8.26 -13.17
N GLU A 73 -4.11 7.26 -12.59
CA GLU A 73 -4.06 7.02 -11.15
C GLU A 73 -2.64 6.69 -10.67
N PHE A 74 -2.42 6.93 -9.38
CA PHE A 74 -1.34 6.36 -8.60
C PHE A 74 -1.88 6.07 -7.20
N LEU A 75 -1.29 5.10 -6.52
CA LEU A 75 -1.72 4.67 -5.19
C LEU A 75 -0.52 4.60 -4.26
N LEU A 76 -0.80 4.68 -2.97
CA LEU A 76 0.17 4.39 -1.92
C LEU A 76 -0.25 3.17 -1.10
N ASP A 77 0.72 2.31 -0.77
CA ASP A 77 0.51 1.12 0.04
C ASP A 77 1.21 1.23 1.39
N ALA A 78 0.43 1.05 2.45
CA ALA A 78 0.90 0.81 3.80
C ALA A 78 1.33 -0.66 3.90
N ASP A 79 2.61 -0.90 3.63
CA ASP A 79 3.14 -2.24 3.46
C ASP A 79 3.44 -2.92 4.80
N HIS A 80 3.13 -4.20 4.95
CA HIS A 80 3.37 -4.99 6.16
C HIS A 80 3.01 -4.26 7.47
N ILE A 81 1.79 -3.74 7.55
CA ILE A 81 1.28 -3.07 8.76
C ILE A 81 0.41 -4.01 9.60
N ASN A 82 0.20 -3.65 10.85
CA ASN A 82 -0.69 -4.32 11.78
C ASN A 82 -1.62 -3.30 12.46
N LEU A 83 -2.50 -3.77 13.35
CA LEU A 83 -3.46 -2.91 14.04
C LEU A 83 -2.79 -1.78 14.86
N ASP A 84 -1.59 -2.04 15.40
CA ASP A 84 -0.86 -1.04 16.20
C ASP A 84 -0.22 0.06 15.34
N THR A 85 -0.08 -0.17 14.04
CA THR A 85 0.67 0.72 13.14
C THR A 85 -0.21 1.39 12.09
N VAL A 86 -1.42 0.91 11.85
CA VAL A 86 -2.29 1.38 10.75
C VAL A 86 -2.64 2.87 10.82
N ASP A 87 -2.87 3.41 12.03
CA ASP A 87 -3.46 4.74 12.21
C ASP A 87 -2.69 5.85 11.49
N ARG A 88 -1.35 5.79 11.50
CA ARG A 88 -0.50 6.81 10.86
C ARG A 88 -0.50 6.74 9.33
N TYR A 89 -0.97 5.65 8.73
CA TYR A 89 -1.05 5.47 7.28
C TYR A 89 -2.42 5.88 6.71
N LEU A 90 -3.47 5.86 7.52
CA LEU A 90 -4.84 6.18 7.09
C LEU A 90 -4.97 7.49 6.30
N PRO A 91 -4.27 8.60 6.65
CA PRO A 91 -4.38 9.85 5.91
C PRO A 91 -3.59 9.88 4.58
N HIS A 92 -2.71 8.91 4.35
CA HIS A 92 -1.67 9.00 3.31
C HIS A 92 -1.71 7.86 2.28
N CYS A 93 -2.22 6.70 2.67
CA CYS A 93 -2.26 5.49 1.84
C CYS A 93 -3.66 5.19 1.29
N ASP A 94 -3.69 4.41 0.21
CA ASP A 94 -4.90 3.96 -0.48
C ASP A 94 -5.05 2.42 -0.45
N PHE A 95 -3.93 1.73 -0.20
CA PHE A 95 -3.78 0.28 -0.10
C PHE A 95 -3.21 -0.06 1.29
N TYR A 96 -3.66 -1.17 1.88
CA TYR A 96 -3.26 -1.58 3.22
C TYR A 96 -2.96 -3.08 3.22
N THR A 97 -1.68 -3.43 3.29
CA THR A 97 -1.22 -4.80 3.39
C THR A 97 -1.11 -5.17 4.86
N ILE A 98 -2.21 -5.74 5.40
CA ILE A 98 -2.27 -6.19 6.80
C ILE A 98 -1.49 -7.48 6.95
N ASP A 99 -0.41 -7.42 7.72
CA ASP A 99 0.41 -8.57 8.09
C ASP A 99 -0.23 -9.30 9.27
N VAL A 100 -0.54 -10.58 9.07
CA VAL A 100 -1.15 -11.48 10.06
C VAL A 100 -0.19 -12.60 10.46
N ALA A 101 1.10 -12.50 10.11
CA ALA A 101 2.08 -13.56 10.35
C ALA A 101 2.22 -13.90 11.85
N ASP A 102 2.12 -12.91 12.72
CA ASP A 102 2.20 -13.09 14.17
C ASP A 102 0.98 -13.85 14.75
N ASP A 103 -0.13 -13.89 14.04
CA ASP A 103 -1.35 -14.60 14.44
C ASP A 103 -1.39 -16.06 13.94
N ILE A 104 -0.45 -16.46 13.07
CA ILE A 104 -0.43 -17.81 12.49
C ILE A 104 -0.13 -18.84 13.58
N GLY A 105 -1.03 -19.83 13.71
CA GLY A 105 -0.90 -20.91 14.69
C GLY A 105 -1.40 -20.55 16.09
N THR A 106 -1.95 -19.34 16.27
CA THR A 106 -2.62 -18.92 17.50
C THR A 106 -4.11 -19.29 17.39
N PRO A 107 -4.60 -20.27 18.18
CA PRO A 107 -6.02 -20.62 18.13
C PRO A 107 -6.86 -19.48 18.73
N ALA A 108 -7.97 -19.17 18.06
CA ALA A 108 -9.02 -18.34 18.65
C ALA A 108 -9.60 -19.01 19.90
N SER A 109 -10.18 -18.23 20.80
CA SER A 109 -10.84 -18.78 21.97
C SER A 109 -12.07 -19.62 21.56
N PRO A 110 -12.46 -20.64 22.34
CA PRO A 110 -13.67 -21.42 22.06
C PRO A 110 -14.93 -20.55 21.93
N GLU A 111 -15.02 -19.47 22.71
CA GLU A 111 -16.13 -18.51 22.69
C GLU A 111 -16.19 -17.74 21.35
N GLU A 112 -15.06 -17.24 20.85
CA GLU A 112 -15.00 -16.57 19.54
C GLU A 112 -15.35 -17.50 18.38
N ILE A 113 -14.97 -18.78 18.48
CA ILE A 113 -15.31 -19.81 17.48
C ILE A 113 -16.82 -20.06 17.50
N GLU A 114 -17.42 -20.24 18.67
CA GLU A 114 -18.86 -20.45 18.82
C GLU A 114 -19.65 -19.22 18.32
N ASP A 115 -19.23 -18.01 18.67
CA ASP A 115 -19.81 -16.76 18.19
C ASP A 115 -19.69 -16.57 16.68
N PHE A 116 -18.59 -17.02 16.08
CA PHE A 116 -18.41 -17.00 14.64
C PHE A 116 -19.39 -17.97 13.94
N ILE A 117 -19.49 -19.22 14.42
CA ILE A 117 -20.42 -20.23 13.89
C ILE A 117 -21.88 -19.74 14.02
N ASN A 118 -22.25 -19.18 15.18
CA ASN A 118 -23.60 -18.68 15.41
C ASN A 118 -23.96 -17.49 14.51
N ARG A 119 -22.99 -16.63 14.17
CA ARG A 119 -23.19 -15.51 13.23
C ARG A 119 -23.25 -15.96 11.77
N HIS A 120 -22.66 -17.10 11.45
CA HIS A 120 -22.56 -17.64 10.10
C HIS A 120 -23.12 -19.07 10.01
N PRO A 121 -24.43 -19.28 10.29
CA PRO A 121 -25.06 -20.60 10.24
C PRO A 121 -25.07 -21.21 8.83
N GLU A 122 -24.70 -20.45 7.80
CA GLU A 122 -24.53 -20.89 6.41
C GLU A 122 -23.22 -21.65 6.13
N LEU A 123 -22.23 -21.57 7.03
CA LEU A 123 -20.94 -22.27 6.92
C LEU A 123 -21.02 -23.68 7.52
#